data_AF-A0A2T1C670-F1
#
_entry.id   AF-A0A2T1C670-F1
#
_cell.length_a   1.000
_cell.length_b   1.000
_cell.length_c   1.000
_cell.angle_alpha   90.00
_cell.angle_beta   90.00
_cell.angle_gamma   90.00
#
_symmetry.space_group_name_H-M   'P 1'
#
loop_
_entity.id
_entity.type
_entity.pdbx_description
1 polymer ?
#
loop_
_entity_poly.entity_id
_entity_poly.type
_entity_poly.pdbx_seq_one_letter_code
_entity_poly.pdbx_strand_id
1 'polypeptide(L)' 'MNARQKRSKKAELAKEQGSCCWWCRCHLPLHKLTIDHLKPKSKGGSNSSENLRLACFECNNSRGNSLYPPERIYKIRS' A
#
# COMPACT_ATOMS: atom_id res chain seq x y z
N MET A 1 -8.91 12.03 -0.02
CA MET A 1 -9.84 10.96 0.43
C MET A 1 -10.10 11.18 1.90
N ASN A 2 -11.36 11.18 2.30
CA ASN A 2 -11.70 11.15 3.71
C ASN A 2 -11.50 9.73 4.29
N ALA A 3 -11.67 9.59 5.61
CA ALA A 3 -11.44 8.32 6.31
C ALA A 3 -12.39 7.19 5.84
N ARG A 4 -13.66 7.51 5.57
CA ARG A 4 -14.65 6.52 5.08
C ARG A 4 -14.29 5.99 3.70
N GLN A 5 -13.95 6.88 2.78
CA GLN A 5 -13.49 6.54 1.43
C GLN A 5 -12.23 5.68 1.48
N LYS A 6 -11.26 6.04 2.34
CA LYS A 6 -10.03 5.28 2.53
C LYS A 6 -10.32 3.85 3.00
N ARG A 7 -11.23 3.66 3.96
CA ARG A 7 -11.64 2.32 4.43
C ARG A 7 -12.32 1.51 3.32
N SER A 8 -13.26 2.12 2.60
CA SER A 8 -13.96 1.47 1.48
C SER A 8 -12.98 1.02 0.40
N LYS A 9 -12.08 1.92 -0.04
CA LYS A 9 -11.11 1.61 -1.09
C LYS A 9 -10.10 0.56 -0.64
N LYS A 10 -9.69 0.58 0.63
CA LYS A 10 -8.81 -0.45 1.20
C LYS A 10 -9.46 -1.85 1.15
N ALA A 11 -10.76 -1.95 1.45
CA ALA A 11 -11.49 -3.20 1.38
C ALA A 11 -11.66 -3.70 -0.06
N GLU A 12 -11.94 -2.80 -1.01
CA GLU A 12 -12.00 -3.10 -2.44
C GLU A 12 -10.66 -3.65 -2.97
N LEU A 13 -9.56 -2.95 -2.70
CA LEU A 13 -8.21 -3.41 -3.09
C LEU A 13 -7.87 -4.78 -2.49
N ALA A 14 -8.31 -5.06 -1.26
CA ALA A 14 -8.06 -6.35 -0.63
C ALA A 14 -8.84 -7.51 -1.28
N LYS A 15 -10.04 -7.23 -1.79
CA LYS A 15 -10.83 -8.21 -2.55
C LYS A 15 -10.20 -8.50 -3.91
N GLU A 16 -9.65 -7.48 -4.56
CA GLU A 16 -9.03 -7.61 -5.89
C GLU A 16 -7.61 -8.18 -5.86
N GLN A 17 -6.79 -7.75 -4.91
CA GLN A 17 -5.34 -8.02 -4.88
C GLN A 17 -4.94 -9.05 -3.82
N GLY A 18 -5.87 -9.43 -2.93
CA GLY A 18 -5.57 -10.20 -1.73
C GLY A 18 -4.99 -9.35 -0.60
N SER A 19 -4.96 -9.92 0.61
CA SER A 19 -4.41 -9.26 1.80
C SER A 19 -2.91 -9.52 1.97
N CYS A 20 -2.12 -9.03 1.01
CA CYS A 20 -0.66 -9.08 1.07
C CYS A 20 -0.03 -7.71 0.75
N CYS A 21 1.20 -7.50 1.22
CA CYS A 21 1.95 -6.32 0.83
C CYS A 21 2.47 -6.46 -0.60
N TRP A 22 2.24 -5.46 -1.44
CA TRP A 22 2.72 -5.43 -2.82
C TRP A 22 4.24 -5.52 -2.96
N TRP A 23 4.97 -4.94 -1.99
CA TRP A 23 6.44 -4.87 -2.02
C TRP A 23 7.10 -6.13 -1.45
N CYS A 24 6.85 -6.46 -0.18
CA CYS A 24 7.49 -7.61 0.47
C CYS A 24 6.76 -8.94 0.27
N ARG A 25 5.55 -8.93 -0.30
CA ARG A 25 4.69 -10.11 -0.48
C ARG A 25 4.27 -10.82 0.81
N CYS A 26 4.55 -10.26 1.99
CA CYS A 26 4.06 -10.79 3.25
C CYS A 26 2.52 -10.71 3.32
N HIS A 27 1.90 -11.81 3.70
CA HIS A 27 0.47 -11.87 4.01
C HIS A 27 0.22 -11.28 5.40
N LEU A 28 -0.71 -10.34 5.49
CA LEU A 28 -0.99 -9.62 6.71
C LEU A 28 -2.50 -9.40 6.86
N PRO A 29 -3.04 -9.39 8.08
CA PRO A 29 -4.41 -8.97 8.31
C PRO A 29 -4.65 -7.59 7.72
N LEU A 30 -5.83 -7.37 7.12
CA LEU A 30 -6.14 -6.14 6.41
C LEU A 30 -5.90 -4.88 7.27
N HIS A 31 -6.17 -4.94 8.59
CA HIS A 31 -5.94 -3.80 9.48
C HIS A 31 -4.46 -3.37 9.58
N LYS A 32 -3.50 -4.28 9.37
CA LYS A 32 -2.05 -4.00 9.33
C LYS A 32 -1.55 -3.48 7.97
N LEU A 33 -2.34 -3.63 6.92
CA LEU A 33 -2.00 -3.07 5.60
C LEU A 33 -2.36 -1.57 5.54
N THR A 34 -1.72 -0.86 4.63
CA THR A 34 -1.96 0.54 4.31
C THR A 34 -2.21 0.66 2.81
N ILE A 35 -2.77 1.80 2.38
CA ILE A 35 -2.86 2.13 0.95
C ILE A 35 -1.60 2.89 0.58
N ASP A 36 -0.90 2.43 -0.44
CA ASP A 36 0.27 3.06 -1.03
C ASP A 36 -0.03 3.53 -2.46
N HIS A 37 0.46 4.71 -2.82
CA HIS A 37 0.23 5.37 -4.12
C HIS A 37 1.44 5.19 -5.02
N LEU A 38 1.42 4.25 -5.98
CA LEU A 38 2.58 3.91 -6.84
C LEU A 38 3.31 5.16 -7.36
N LYS A 39 2.57 6.11 -7.94
CA LYS A 39 2.96 7.51 -8.09
C LYS A 39 2.45 8.31 -6.88
N PRO A 40 3.33 8.87 -6.03
CA PRO A 40 2.94 9.60 -4.83
C PRO A 40 2.03 10.80 -5.13
N LYS A 41 1.17 11.13 -4.16
CA LYS A 41 0.27 12.30 -4.22
C LYS A 41 1.00 13.60 -4.51
N SER A 42 2.13 13.84 -3.83
CA SER A 42 2.97 15.03 -4.02
C SER A 42 3.55 15.16 -5.42
N LYS A 43 3.54 14.08 -6.21
CA LYS A 43 4.02 14.04 -7.60
C LYS A 43 2.86 13.92 -8.61
N GLY A 44 1.62 14.17 -8.20
CA GLY A 44 0.43 14.11 -9.07
C GLY A 44 -0.24 12.74 -9.15
N GLY A 45 -0.05 11.87 -8.15
CA GLY A 45 -0.69 10.56 -8.07
C GLY A 45 -2.22 10.59 -7.94
N SER A 46 -2.91 9.77 -8.74
CA SER A 46 -4.37 9.60 -8.68
C SER A 46 -4.79 8.68 -7.51
N ASN A 47 -6.08 8.67 -7.16
CA ASN A 47 -6.65 7.69 -6.22
C ASN A 47 -7.30 6.50 -6.95
N SER A 48 -6.95 6.29 -8.22
CA SER A 48 -7.49 5.19 -9.02
C SER A 48 -6.88 3.86 -8.58
N SER A 49 -7.62 2.76 -8.71
CA SER A 49 -7.18 1.41 -8.34
C SER A 49 -5.85 1.02 -9.00
N GLU A 50 -5.59 1.52 -10.21
CA GLU A 50 -4.35 1.26 -10.95
C GLU A 50 -3.13 1.87 -10.25
N ASN A 51 -3.30 3.01 -9.57
CA ASN A 51 -2.25 3.70 -8.82
C ASN A 51 -2.19 3.29 -7.34
N LEU A 52 -3.14 2.50 -6.85
CA LEU A 52 -3.21 2.12 -5.43
C LEU A 52 -2.81 0.67 -5.23
N ARG A 53 -1.99 0.42 -4.21
CA ARG A 53 -1.60 -0.92 -3.75
C ARG A 53 -1.76 -1.06 -2.26
N LEU A 54 -1.95 -2.28 -1.78
CA LEU A 54 -1.83 -2.60 -0.36
C LEU A 54 -0.35 -2.78 -0.01
N ALA A 55 0.10 -2.13 1.06
CA ALA A 55 1.46 -2.28 1.55
C ALA A 55 1.51 -2.35 3.08
N CYS A 56 2.44 -3.10 3.66
CA CYS A 56 2.67 -3.01 5.11
C CYS A 56 3.22 -1.62 5.46
N PHE A 57 3.09 -1.25 6.73
CA PHE A 57 3.52 0.06 7.21
C PHE A 57 5.01 0.29 6.94
N GLU A 58 5.86 -0.70 7.17
CA GLU A 58 7.31 -0.62 7.06
C GLU A 58 7.76 -0.35 5.62
N CYS A 59 7.24 -1.12 4.65
CA CYS A 59 7.53 -0.92 3.23
C CYS A 59 7.00 0.43 2.74
N ASN A 60 5.77 0.79 3.10
CA ASN A 60 5.19 2.06 2.69
C ASN A 60 5.99 3.25 3.26
N ASN A 61 6.33 3.19 4.55
CA ASN A 61 7.12 4.21 5.22
C ASN A 61 8.55 4.32 4.64
N SER A 62 9.19 3.18 4.32
CA SER A 62 10.51 3.18 3.67
C SER A 62 10.48 3.77 2.27
N ARG A 63 9.33 3.69 1.55
CA ARG A 63 9.19 4.26 0.21
C ARG A 63 8.94 5.78 0.25
N GLY A 64 8.18 6.24 1.23
CA GLY A 64 7.84 7.65 1.39
C GLY A 64 7.19 8.23 0.13
N ASN A 65 7.77 9.30 -0.41
CA ASN A 65 7.32 9.96 -1.64
C ASN A 65 8.21 9.64 -2.87
N SER A 66 8.93 8.52 -2.83
CA SER A 66 9.74 8.04 -3.94
C SER A 66 8.87 7.55 -5.11
N LEU A 67 9.39 7.67 -6.32
CA LEU A 67 8.81 7.02 -7.51
C LEU A 67 9.29 5.56 -7.65
N TYR A 68 10.26 5.16 -6.84
CA TYR A 68 10.90 3.86 -6.88
C TYR A 68 10.37 2.95 -5.77
N PRO A 69 10.61 1.63 -5.83
CA PRO A 69 10.32 0.70 -4.74
C PRO A 69 10.98 1.10 -3.41
N PRO A 70 10.50 0.60 -2.26
CA PRO A 70 11.13 0.88 -0.96
C PRO A 70 12.55 0.31 -0.91
N GLU A 71 13.49 1.11 -0.42
CA GLU A 71 14.88 0.68 -0.22
C GLU A 71 15.01 -0.44 0.82
N ARG A 72 14.18 -0.41 1.87
CA ARG A 72 14.08 -1.47 2.87
C ARG A 72 12.76 -2.21 2.75
N ILE A 73 12.89 -3.50 2.44
CA ILE A 73 11.76 -4.44 2.38
C ILE A 73 11.64 -5.15 3.73
N TYR A 74 10.45 -5.08 4.33
CA TYR A 74 10.13 -5.85 5.53
C TYR A 74 10.21 -7.35 5.23
N LYS A 75 11.03 -8.08 5.98
CA LYS A 75 11.09 -9.54 5.94
C LYS A 75 10.53 -10.06 7.25
N ILE A 76 9.48 -10.87 7.19
CA ILE A 76 9.09 -11.68 8.35
C ILE A 76 10.22 -12.70 8.52
N ARG A 77 10.90 -12.65 9.67
CA ARG A 77 11.76 -13.75 10.10
C ARG A 77 10.83 -14.94 10.40
N SER A 78 10.99 -16.01 9.65
CA SER A 78 10.43 -17.33 9.95
C SER A 78 10.92 -17.82 11.30
#